data_AF-A0A7X8JEG5-F1
#
_entry.id   AF-A0A7X8JEG5-F1
#
_cell.length_a   1.000
_cell.length_b   1.000
_cell.length_c   1.000
_cell.angle_alpha   90.00
_cell.angle_beta   90.00
_cell.angle_gamma   90.00
#
_symmetry.space_group_name_H-M   'P 1'
#
loop_
_entity.id
_entity.type
_entity.pdbx_description
1 polymer ?
#
loop_
_entity_poly.entity_id
_entity_poly.type
_entity_poly.pdbx_seq_one_letter_code
_entity_poly.pdbx_strand_id
1 'polypeptide(L)'
;MVQYRWEVIEISEKRDVSKEDIIKRFKRIEGQVKGIQRMIEEDKNCIDILTQIAAVRAAVNKAGSLMLEKHSMTCIENAAASDDRKKAVEDLTKAFQSFISFTDR
;
A
#
# COMPACT_ATOMS: atom_id res chain seq x y z
N MET A 1 -32.08 -10.21 -19.85
CA MET A 1 -31.97 -9.94 -18.40
C MET A 1 -30.73 -10.66 -17.89
N VAL A 2 -29.67 -9.93 -17.55
CA VAL A 2 -28.42 -10.53 -17.05
C VAL A 2 -28.53 -10.67 -15.53
N GLN A 3 -28.56 -11.90 -15.05
CA GLN A 3 -28.56 -12.26 -13.63
C GLN A 3 -27.12 -12.11 -13.09
N TYR A 4 -26.84 -11.05 -12.34
CA TYR A 4 -25.62 -10.98 -11.54
C TYR A 4 -25.86 -11.73 -10.23
N ARG A 5 -25.38 -12.98 -10.16
CA ARG A 5 -25.42 -13.81 -8.95
C ARG A 5 -24.24 -13.40 -8.06
N TRP A 6 -24.52 -12.57 -7.06
CA TRP A 6 -23.59 -12.19 -6.00
C TRP A 6 -23.53 -13.32 -4.96
N GLU A 7 -22.72 -14.33 -5.21
CA GLU A 7 -22.28 -15.20 -4.13
C GLU A 7 -21.31 -14.37 -3.26
N VAL A 8 -21.78 -14.09 -2.05
CA VAL A 8 -21.07 -13.37 -1.00
C VAL A 8 -19.74 -14.08 -0.78
N ILE A 9 -18.64 -13.42 -1.15
CA ILE A 9 -17.30 -13.85 -0.78
C ILE A 9 -17.27 -13.82 0.75
N GLU A 10 -17.18 -14.99 1.40
CA GLU A 10 -16.88 -15.10 2.82
C GLU A 10 -15.58 -14.33 3.06
N ILE A 11 -15.70 -13.16 3.71
CA ILE A 11 -14.57 -12.31 4.04
C ILE A 11 -13.78 -13.05 5.13
N SER A 12 -12.80 -13.84 4.68
CA SER A 12 -11.76 -14.48 5.49
C SER A 12 -11.30 -13.56 6.60
N GLU A 13 -11.16 -14.14 7.81
CA GLU A 13 -10.67 -13.54 9.06
C GLU A 13 -9.56 -12.49 8.78
N LYS A 14 -9.97 -11.23 8.77
CA LYS A 14 -9.17 -10.13 8.25
C LYS A 14 -8.14 -9.73 9.29
N ARG A 15 -6.86 -9.99 9.03
CA ARG A 15 -5.77 -9.43 9.85
C ARG A 15 -5.86 -7.91 9.80
N ASP A 16 -6.23 -7.28 10.91
CA ASP A 16 -6.19 -5.84 11.03
C ASP A 16 -4.74 -5.37 10.86
N VAL A 17 -4.52 -4.53 9.85
CA VAL A 17 -3.20 -3.98 9.56
C VAL A 17 -2.91 -2.91 10.59
N SER A 18 -2.15 -3.29 11.62
CA SER A 18 -1.78 -2.37 12.70
C SER A 18 -0.91 -1.21 12.20
N LYS A 19 -1.00 -0.06 12.88
CA LYS A 19 -0.13 1.10 12.61
C LYS A 19 1.34 0.71 12.81
N GLU A 20 1.59 -0.13 13.80
CA GLU A 20 2.89 -0.65 14.20
C GLU A 20 3.53 -1.47 13.09
N ASP A 21 2.76 -2.28 12.37
CA ASP A 21 3.28 -3.10 11.26
C ASP A 21 3.67 -2.26 10.05
N ILE A 22 2.90 -1.21 9.76
CA ILE A 22 3.25 -0.24 8.71
C ILE A 22 4.55 0.48 9.08
N ILE A 23 4.66 0.97 10.33
CA ILE A 23 5.88 1.62 10.83
C ILE A 23 7.09 0.68 10.74
N LYS A 24 6.95 -0.58 11.16
CA LYS A 24 8.03 -1.58 11.07
C LYS A 24 8.52 -1.78 9.63
N ARG A 25 7.62 -1.76 8.65
CA ARG A 25 7.96 -1.86 7.22
C ARG A 25 8.73 -0.64 6.74
N PHE A 26 8.29 0.57 7.09
CA PHE A 26 9.01 1.78 6.73
C PHE A 26 10.39 1.87 7.38
N LYS A 27 10.56 1.41 8.63
CA LYS A 27 11.89 1.29 9.26
C LYS A 27 12.82 0.35 8.49
N ARG A 28 12.30 -0.75 7.93
CA ARG A 28 13.09 -1.65 7.08
C ARG A 28 13.48 -0.99 5.76
N ILE A 29 12.55 -0.30 5.13
CA ILE A 29 12.79 0.47 3.89
C ILE A 29 13.87 1.54 4.12
N GLU A 30 13.80 2.27 5.23
CA GLU A 30 14.83 3.24 5.63
C GLU A 30 16.21 2.59 5.74
N GLY A 31 16.29 1.40 6.35
CA GLY A 31 17.53 0.63 6.42
C GLY A 31 18.07 0.19 5.05
N GLN A 32 17.19 -0.17 4.11
CA GLN A 32 17.57 -0.50 2.73
C GLN A 32 18.13 0.72 1.99
N VAL A 33 17.50 1.89 2.13
CA VAL A 33 17.98 3.15 1.53
C VAL A 33 19.36 3.52 2.09
N LYS A 34 19.55 3.42 3.41
CA LYS A 34 20.87 3.59 4.05
C LYS A 34 21.89 2.55 3.58
N GLY A 35 21.45 1.34 3.24
CA GLY A 35 22.28 0.31 2.61
C GLY A 35 22.77 0.73 1.23
N ILE A 36 21.87 1.22 0.39
CA ILE A 36 22.19 1.72 -0.96
C ILE A 36 23.19 2.88 -0.90
N GLN A 37 23.01 3.83 0.03
CA GLN A 37 23.96 4.93 0.23
C GLN A 37 25.38 4.42 0.49
N ARG A 38 25.53 3.47 1.43
CA ARG A 38 26.83 2.83 1.71
C ARG A 38 27.40 2.07 0.52
N MET A 39 26.55 1.39 -0.26
CA MET A 39 27.01 0.71 -1.48
C MET A 39 27.59 1.69 -2.51
N ILE A 40 27.03 2.90 -2.59
CA ILE A 40 27.56 3.97 -3.46
C ILE A 40 28.88 4.50 -2.91
N GLU A 41 28.94 4.77 -1.61
CA GLU A 41 30.18 5.25 -0.93
C GLU A 41 31.33 4.24 -1.03
N GLU A 42 31.01 2.94 -1.08
CA GLU A 42 31.97 1.85 -1.23
C GLU A 42 32.24 1.45 -2.69
N ASP A 43 31.80 2.25 -3.67
CA ASP A 43 31.97 2.03 -5.11
C ASP A 43 31.55 0.61 -5.56
N LYS A 44 30.43 0.09 -5.02
CA LYS A 44 29.89 -1.23 -5.41
C LYS A 44 29.40 -1.23 -6.85
N ASN A 45 29.26 -2.44 -7.41
CA ASN A 45 28.78 -2.64 -8.77
C ASN A 45 27.38 -2.03 -8.99
N CYS A 46 27.22 -1.32 -10.11
CA CYS A 46 25.96 -0.66 -10.46
C CYS A 46 24.77 -1.61 -10.56
N ILE A 47 24.96 -2.85 -11.02
CA ILE A 47 23.88 -3.85 -11.14
C ILE A 47 23.37 -4.26 -9.76
N ASP A 48 24.26 -4.40 -8.78
CA ASP A 48 23.87 -4.73 -7.40
C ASP A 48 23.10 -3.58 -6.76
N ILE A 49 23.54 -2.34 -6.99
CA ILE A 49 22.85 -1.13 -6.52
C ILE A 49 21.44 -1.05 -7.14
N LEU A 50 21.32 -1.24 -8.46
CA LEU A 50 20.03 -1.26 -9.17
C LEU A 50 19.11 -2.36 -8.63
N THR A 51 19.66 -3.51 -8.29
CA THR A 51 18.91 -4.61 -7.67
C THR A 51 18.36 -4.22 -6.29
N GLN A 52 19.15 -3.52 -5.47
CA GLN A 52 18.67 -3.02 -4.18
C GLN A 52 17.61 -1.92 -4.34
N ILE A 53 17.75 -1.04 -5.34
CA ILE A 53 16.72 -0.04 -5.66
C ILE A 53 15.40 -0.72 -6.05
N ALA A 54 15.45 -1.78 -6.87
CA ALA A 54 14.26 -2.55 -7.22
C ALA A 54 13.62 -3.20 -5.99
N ALA A 55 14.43 -3.71 -5.05
CA ALA A 55 13.96 -4.26 -3.78
C ALA A 55 13.26 -3.21 -2.91
N VAL A 56 13.81 -1.99 -2.84
CA VAL A 56 13.17 -0.86 -2.15
C VAL A 56 11.83 -0.51 -2.79
N ARG A 57 11.77 -0.41 -4.12
CA ARG A 57 10.52 -0.13 -4.84
C ARG A 57 9.44 -1.16 -4.53
N ALA A 58 9.78 -2.44 -4.56
CA ALA A 58 8.86 -3.52 -4.21
C ALA A 58 8.39 -3.43 -2.74
N ALA A 59 9.29 -3.10 -1.82
CA ALA A 59 8.96 -2.94 -0.41
C ALA A 59 8.02 -1.74 -0.15
N VAL A 60 8.27 -0.60 -0.81
CA VAL A 60 7.43 0.60 -0.75
C VAL A 60 6.04 0.31 -1.31
N ASN A 61 5.93 -0.35 -2.48
CA ASN A 61 4.64 -0.72 -3.06
C ASN A 61 3.82 -1.60 -2.11
N LYS A 62 4.49 -2.56 -1.45
CA LYS A 62 3.83 -3.44 -0.48
C LYS A 62 3.38 -2.69 0.78
N ALA A 63 4.17 -1.76 1.28
CA ALA A 63 3.80 -0.93 2.44
C ALA A 63 2.65 0.04 2.10
N GLY A 64 2.67 0.64 0.91
CA GLY A 64 1.60 1.52 0.45
C GLY A 64 0.28 0.79 0.21
N SER A 65 0.33 -0.43 -0.35
CA SER A 65 -0.87 -1.27 -0.53
C SER A 65 -1.57 -1.57 0.80
N LEU A 66 -0.78 -1.83 1.85
CA LEU A 66 -1.29 -2.06 3.21
C LEU A 66 -1.89 -0.79 3.83
N MET A 67 -1.29 0.37 3.58
CA MET A 67 -1.84 1.65 4.02
C MET A 67 -3.18 1.96 3.31
N LEU A 68 -3.27 1.65 2.02
CA LEU A 68 -4.50 1.80 1.24
C LEU A 68 -5.60 0.86 1.74
N GLU A 69 -5.27 -0.40 2.03
CA GLU A 69 -6.21 -1.37 2.63
C GLU A 69 -6.76 -0.84 3.96
N LYS A 70 -5.88 -0.37 4.85
CA LYS A 70 -6.28 0.22 6.13
C LYS A 70 -7.20 1.42 5.95
N HIS A 71 -6.82 2.35 5.07
CA HIS A 71 -7.63 3.54 4.78
C HIS A 71 -9.00 3.17 4.21
N SER A 72 -9.03 2.17 3.32
CA SER A 72 -10.27 1.67 2.71
C SER A 72 -11.24 1.13 3.77
N MET A 73 -10.75 0.35 4.74
CA MET A 73 -11.56 -0.17 5.84
C MET A 73 -12.17 0.97 6.67
N THR A 74 -11.35 1.90 7.12
CA THR A 74 -11.82 3.05 7.91
C THR A 74 -12.81 3.92 7.14
N CYS A 75 -12.58 4.18 5.85
CA CYS A 75 -13.52 4.92 5.00
C CYS A 75 -14.87 4.21 4.87
N ILE A 76 -14.88 2.89 4.67
CA ILE A 76 -16.11 2.09 4.55
C ILE A 76 -16.87 2.05 5.88
N GLU A 77 -16.17 1.86 7.01
CA GLU A 77 -16.78 1.88 8.35
C GLU A 77 -17.44 3.24 8.66
N ASN A 78 -16.74 4.34 8.35
CA ASN A 78 -17.28 5.69 8.53
C ASN A 78 -18.46 5.99 7.59
N ALA A 79 -18.44 5.43 6.37
CA ALA A 79 -19.55 5.54 5.42
C ALA A 79 -20.78 4.73 5.84
N ALA A 80 -20.59 3.63 6.57
CA ALA A 80 -21.69 2.86 7.13
C ALA A 80 -22.32 3.55 8.36
N ALA A 81 -21.53 4.32 9.10
CA ALA A 81 -21.96 5.06 10.28
C ALA A 81 -22.57 6.45 9.98
N SER A 82 -22.47 6.96 8.75
CA SER A 82 -22.99 8.26 8.34
C SER A 82 -23.83 8.15 7.07
N ASP A 83 -24.73 9.12 6.81
CA ASP A 83 -25.51 9.11 5.56
C ASP A 83 -24.70 9.67 4.36
N ASP A 84 -23.43 10.01 4.57
CA ASP A 84 -22.57 10.71 3.62
C ASP A 84 -21.73 9.75 2.76
N ARG A 85 -22.37 8.67 2.29
CA ARG A 85 -21.76 7.59 1.50
C ARG A 85 -21.03 8.09 0.26
N LYS A 86 -21.53 9.16 -0.37
CA LYS A 86 -20.94 9.75 -1.57
C LYS A 86 -19.54 10.30 -1.31
N LYS A 87 -19.37 11.02 -0.19
CA LYS A 87 -18.08 11.60 0.20
C LYS A 87 -17.05 10.51 0.50
N ALA A 88 -17.44 9.44 1.18
CA ALA A 88 -16.55 8.33 1.47
C ALA A 88 -16.07 7.60 0.21
N VAL A 89 -16.94 7.43 -0.80
CA VAL A 89 -16.57 6.85 -2.10
C VAL A 89 -15.61 7.78 -2.86
N GLU A 90 -15.84 9.10 -2.83
CA GLU A 90 -14.93 10.07 -3.44
C GLU A 90 -13.53 10.06 -2.80
N ASP A 91 -13.45 10.03 -1.48
CA ASP A 91 -12.18 9.99 -0.75
C ASP A 91 -11.42 8.69 -0.99
N LEU A 92 -12.13 7.56 -1.01
CA LEU A 92 -11.57 6.26 -1.39
C LEU A 92 -11.00 6.30 -2.81
N THR A 93 -11.78 6.82 -3.76
CA THR A 93 -11.36 6.91 -5.18
C THR A 93 -10.11 7.76 -5.33
N LYS A 94 -10.01 8.90 -4.62
CA LYS A 94 -8.81 9.75 -4.61
C LYS A 94 -7.59 9.04 -4.05
N ALA A 95 -7.75 8.27 -2.97
CA ALA A 95 -6.66 7.49 -2.38
C ALA A 95 -6.15 6.42 -3.36
N PHE A 96 -7.06 5.72 -4.05
CA PHE A 96 -6.71 4.75 -5.09
C PHE A 96 -6.00 5.40 -6.29
N GLN A 97 -6.51 6.51 -6.82
CA GLN A 97 -5.88 7.23 -7.93
C GLN A 97 -4.46 7.72 -7.59
N SER A 98 -4.28 8.24 -6.38
CA SER A 98 -2.97 8.71 -5.91
C SER A 98 -1.95 7.57 -5.80
N PHE A 99 -2.40 6.36 -5.44
CA PHE A 99 -1.54 5.20 -5.30
C PHE A 99 -1.24 4.51 -6.63
N ILE A 100 -2.24 4.37 -7.51
CA ILE A 100 -2.11 3.70 -8.81
C ILE A 100 -1.29 4.56 -9.80
N SER A 101 -1.45 5.88 -9.79
CA SER A 101 -0.73 6.77 -10.73
C SER A 101 0.80 6.72 -10.64
N PHE A 102 1.34 6.17 -9.55
CA PHE A 102 2.79 5.94 -9.35
C PHE A 102 3.27 4.53 -9.68
N THR A 103 2.36 3.56 -9.84
CA THR A 103 2.74 2.15 -10.06
C THR A 103 2.72 1.73 -11.53
N ASP A 104 2.06 2.50 -12.41
CA ASP A 104 1.93 2.24 -13.85
C ASP A 104 2.93 3.01 -14.76
N ARG A 105 3.97 3.65 -14.20
CA ARG A 105 5.03 4.35 -14.98
C ARG A 105 6.42 3.76 -14.79
#